data_AF-A0AA38PFP9-F1
#
_entry.id   AF-A0AA38PFP9-F1
#
_cell.length_a   1.000
_cell.length_b   1.000
_cell.length_c   1.000
_cell.angle_alpha   90.00
_cell.angle_beta   90.00
_cell.angle_gamma   90.00
#
_symmetry.space_group_name_H-M   'P 1'
#
loop_
_entity.id
_entity.type
_entity.pdbx_description
1 polymer ?
#
loop_
_entity_poly.entity_id
_entity_poly.type
_entity_poly.pdbx_seq_one_letter_code
_entity_poly.pdbx_strand_id
1 'polypeptide(L)'
;MLQRGLYRSSIVAKEISCSRRFYHDESFGFRRPPSFVFPDYNEAQLENRHNNAALLRYVDSVRTHGHRAARIDPLDLIPRDSEVAALNPSRYGLKDGDKRYNVNGIVWTNPKVEAQRNDTEEWWSLDEITRHLREVYVGKIAYEYMHSQSKTERLWFSHLLESNTKPQAVDKLLKKRIHGLLARSEVFDNFLQLKFPNLKRYALEGGESMLPALDSLFASAAQGFVSHIIVGMPHRGRLNFLTDPQLLQYPSTALFHKIRGGAEYPEELNVEGDVISHLVSSVRLEYEGAKEPLKVSLLPNPSHLEAVNTIALGKTRAKQYSLLKTHPDDSLGAPIFITARNY
;
A
#
# COMPACT_ATOMS: atom_id res chain seq x y z
N MET A 1 -28.51 30.56 45.97
CA MET A 1 -27.64 31.22 44.97
C MET A 1 -26.93 30.16 44.13
N LEU A 2 -27.66 29.45 43.27
CA LEU A 2 -27.12 28.45 42.33
C LEU A 2 -28.01 28.47 41.08
N GLN A 3 -27.66 29.30 40.10
CA GLN A 3 -28.25 29.28 38.77
C GLN A 3 -27.65 28.10 37.99
N ARG A 4 -28.49 27.11 37.64
CA ARG A 4 -28.19 26.12 36.60
C ARG A 4 -28.63 26.70 35.25
N GLY A 5 -27.67 27.13 34.45
CA GLY A 5 -27.87 27.52 33.06
C GLY A 5 -28.08 26.29 32.16
N LEU A 6 -29.22 26.27 31.47
CA LEU A 6 -29.59 25.30 30.44
C LEU A 6 -28.70 25.48 29.20
N TYR A 7 -27.74 24.58 28.97
CA TYR A 7 -27.13 24.40 27.66
C TYR A 7 -28.00 23.45 26.84
N ARG A 8 -28.87 24.00 25.99
CA ARG A 8 -29.46 23.27 24.85
C ARG A 8 -28.39 23.19 23.76
N SER A 9 -27.66 22.07 23.70
CA SER A 9 -26.91 21.70 22.50
C SER A 9 -27.91 21.23 21.44
N SER A 10 -28.22 22.10 20.48
CA SER A 10 -28.92 21.74 19.26
C SER A 10 -28.04 20.78 18.46
N ILE A 11 -28.28 19.48 18.63
CA ILE A 11 -27.80 18.47 17.68
C ILE A 11 -28.55 18.77 16.39
N VAL A 12 -27.87 19.44 15.46
CA VAL A 12 -28.30 19.48 14.07
C VAL A 12 -28.18 18.04 13.58
N ALA A 13 -29.29 17.31 13.65
CA ALA A 13 -29.44 16.06 12.95
C ALA A 13 -29.26 16.39 11.47
N LYS A 14 -28.05 16.17 10.94
CA LYS A 14 -27.87 16.01 9.50
C LYS A 14 -28.79 14.86 9.16
N GLU A 15 -29.88 15.15 8.45
CA GLU A 15 -30.65 14.14 7.74
C GLU A 15 -29.64 13.36 6.90
N ILE A 16 -29.21 12.21 7.40
CA ILE A 16 -28.59 11.20 6.57
C ILE A 16 -29.74 10.72 5.71
N SER A 17 -29.91 11.38 4.57
CA SER A 17 -30.61 10.83 3.42
C SER A 17 -30.00 9.45 3.18
N CYS A 18 -30.63 8.43 3.75
CA CYS A 18 -30.33 7.04 3.48
C CYS A 18 -30.95 6.76 2.11
N SER A 19 -30.34 7.30 1.06
CA SER A 19 -30.60 6.78 -0.27
C SER A 19 -30.08 5.34 -0.25
N ARG A 20 -31.00 4.38 -0.28
CA ARG A 20 -30.64 2.99 -0.59
C ARG A 20 -30.00 3.02 -1.97
N ARG A 21 -28.68 2.92 -2.01
CA ARG A 21 -27.92 2.92 -3.26
C ARG A 21 -27.93 1.52 -3.80
N PHE A 22 -28.55 1.35 -4.95
CA PHE A 22 -28.52 0.08 -5.65
C PHE A 22 -27.17 -0.03 -6.39
N TYR A 23 -26.68 -1.24 -6.64
CA TYR A 23 -25.47 -1.48 -7.45
C TYR A 23 -25.57 -0.96 -8.91
N HIS A 24 -26.71 -0.37 -9.29
CA HIS A 24 -27.08 0.05 -10.62
C HIS A 24 -27.55 1.51 -10.54
N ASP A 25 -26.61 2.45 -10.48
CA ASP A 25 -26.95 3.88 -10.39
C ASP A 25 -27.31 4.44 -11.78
N GLU A 26 -26.56 4.08 -12.82
CA GLU A 26 -26.82 4.52 -14.21
C GLU A 26 -27.06 3.34 -15.15
N SER A 27 -26.23 2.29 -15.09
CA SER A 27 -26.37 1.07 -15.89
C SER A 27 -26.05 -0.19 -15.07
N PHE A 28 -26.45 -1.35 -15.58
CA PHE A 28 -26.20 -2.61 -14.87
C PHE A 28 -24.69 -2.81 -14.65
N GLY A 29 -24.30 -2.98 -13.39
CA GLY A 29 -22.92 -3.12 -12.98
C GLY A 29 -22.17 -1.81 -12.75
N PHE A 30 -22.72 -0.66 -13.10
CA PHE A 30 -22.01 0.61 -12.99
C PHE A 30 -22.54 1.47 -11.85
N ARG A 31 -21.60 1.91 -11.01
CA ARG A 31 -21.82 2.86 -9.93
C ARG A 31 -20.84 4.01 -10.11
N ARG A 32 -21.34 5.24 -10.08
CA ARG A 32 -20.47 6.41 -10.12
C ARG A 32 -19.64 6.44 -8.82
N PRO A 33 -18.30 6.46 -8.88
CA PRO A 33 -17.49 6.50 -7.68
C PRO A 33 -17.74 7.81 -6.92
N PRO A 34 -17.73 7.80 -5.57
CA PRO A 34 -17.80 9.03 -4.81
C PRO A 34 -16.60 9.91 -5.15
N SER A 35 -16.84 11.15 -5.54
CA SER A 35 -15.76 12.12 -5.75
C SER A 35 -15.29 12.63 -4.40
N PHE A 36 -14.08 12.27 -4.01
CA PHE A 36 -13.36 12.95 -2.95
C PHE A 36 -12.55 14.10 -3.55
N VAL A 37 -12.60 15.27 -2.92
CA VAL A 37 -11.79 16.43 -3.30
C VAL A 37 -10.99 16.83 -2.09
N PHE A 38 -9.66 16.83 -2.22
CA PHE A 38 -8.80 17.32 -1.16
C PHE A 38 -8.99 18.85 -1.04
N PRO A 39 -9.15 19.41 0.17
CA PRO A 39 -9.36 20.85 0.35
C PRO A 39 -8.28 21.67 -0.38
N ASP A 40 -8.71 22.72 -1.07
CA ASP A 40 -7.77 23.64 -1.72
C ASP A 40 -7.12 24.58 -0.71
N TYR A 41 -6.09 25.30 -1.15
CA TYR A 41 -5.41 26.31 -0.35
C TYR A 41 -6.33 27.48 -0.01
N ASN A 42 -6.21 28.02 1.21
CA ASN A 42 -6.89 29.26 1.60
C ASN A 42 -6.16 30.51 1.05
N GLU A 43 -6.77 31.68 1.17
CA GLU A 43 -6.23 32.93 0.61
C GLU A 43 -4.84 33.28 1.15
N ALA A 44 -4.63 33.16 2.47
CA ALA A 44 -3.32 33.39 3.10
C ALA A 44 -2.24 32.42 2.60
N GLN A 45 -2.59 31.16 2.35
CA GLN A 45 -1.66 30.18 1.77
C GLN A 45 -1.34 30.51 0.32
N LEU A 46 -2.33 30.96 -0.47
CA LEU A 46 -2.09 31.38 -1.85
C LEU A 46 -1.17 32.61 -1.89
N GLU A 47 -1.38 33.59 -1.03
CA GLU A 47 -0.50 34.75 -0.89
C GLU A 47 0.92 34.34 -0.49
N ASN A 48 1.06 33.47 0.51
CA ASN A 48 2.38 32.94 0.91
C ASN A 48 3.08 32.20 -0.26
N ARG A 49 2.34 31.40 -1.02
CA ARG A 49 2.86 30.69 -2.21
C ARG A 49 3.31 31.67 -3.30
N HIS A 50 2.63 32.79 -3.49
CA HIS A 50 3.05 33.83 -4.42
C HIS A 50 4.33 34.53 -3.95
N ASN A 51 4.37 34.95 -2.68
CA ASN A 51 5.53 35.63 -2.09
C ASN A 51 6.78 34.72 -2.07
N ASN A 52 6.58 33.41 -1.90
CA ASN A 52 7.64 32.41 -1.82
C ASN A 52 7.66 31.48 -3.04
N ALA A 53 7.42 32.01 -4.25
CA ALA A 53 7.36 31.22 -5.49
C ALA A 53 8.64 30.40 -5.77
N ALA A 54 9.82 30.93 -5.42
CA ALA A 54 11.09 30.21 -5.54
C ALA A 54 11.13 28.94 -4.66
N LEU A 55 10.66 29.07 -3.41
CA LEU A 55 10.57 27.95 -2.48
C LEU A 55 9.57 26.91 -2.97
N LEU A 56 8.40 27.33 -3.43
CA LEU A 56 7.39 26.44 -3.99
C LEU A 56 7.95 25.60 -5.14
N ARG A 57 8.64 26.25 -6.10
CA ARG A 57 9.26 25.54 -7.24
C ARG A 57 10.31 24.53 -6.80
N TYR A 58 11.08 24.84 -5.76
CA TYR A 58 12.03 23.91 -5.18
C TYR A 58 11.31 22.71 -4.55
N VAL A 59 10.30 22.94 -3.71
CA VAL A 59 9.53 21.86 -3.08
C VAL A 59 8.87 20.94 -4.13
N ASP A 60 8.22 21.51 -5.14
CA ASP A 60 7.58 20.73 -6.20
C ASP A 60 8.62 19.94 -7.03
N SER A 61 9.82 20.49 -7.20
CA SER A 61 10.94 19.76 -7.82
C SER A 61 11.37 18.56 -6.99
N VAL A 62 11.48 18.71 -5.66
CA VAL A 62 11.80 17.59 -4.76
C VAL A 62 10.71 16.51 -4.79
N ARG A 63 9.43 16.90 -4.78
CA ARG A 63 8.30 15.96 -4.94
C ARG A 63 8.37 15.19 -6.26
N THR A 64 8.79 15.85 -7.33
CA THR A 64 8.83 15.27 -8.68
C THR A 64 10.07 14.41 -8.91
N HIS A 65 11.23 14.79 -8.38
CA HIS A 65 12.52 14.19 -8.73
C HIS A 65 13.25 13.53 -7.55
N GLY A 66 12.72 13.60 -6.33
CA GLY A 66 13.35 13.04 -5.13
C GLY A 66 13.64 11.55 -5.25
N HIS A 67 12.74 10.79 -5.89
CA HIS A 67 12.90 9.35 -6.15
C HIS A 67 14.22 9.00 -6.87
N ARG A 68 14.75 9.89 -7.71
CA ARG A 68 16.01 9.68 -8.45
C ARG A 68 17.24 9.64 -7.55
N ALA A 69 17.16 10.24 -6.37
CA ALA A 69 18.24 10.25 -5.38
C ALA A 69 18.01 9.24 -4.23
N ALA A 70 16.86 8.55 -4.21
CA ALA A 70 16.51 7.64 -3.13
C ALA A 70 17.37 6.37 -3.12
N ARG A 71 17.60 5.81 -1.93
CA ARG A 71 18.40 4.59 -1.72
C ARG A 71 17.52 3.35 -1.73
N ILE A 72 17.05 2.98 -2.93
CA ILE A 72 16.14 1.85 -3.15
C ILE A 72 16.84 0.55 -3.55
N ASP A 73 18.08 0.64 -4.06
CA ASP A 73 18.86 -0.54 -4.46
C ASP A 73 19.56 -1.16 -3.24
N PRO A 74 19.20 -2.40 -2.83
CA PRO A 74 19.85 -3.08 -1.71
C PRO A 74 21.29 -3.50 -2.01
N LEU A 75 21.70 -3.61 -3.28
CA LEU A 75 23.06 -3.97 -3.68
C LEU A 75 23.97 -2.76 -3.88
N ASP A 76 23.39 -1.55 -3.93
CA ASP A 76 24.10 -0.29 -4.22
C ASP A 76 24.96 -0.34 -5.50
N LEU A 77 24.42 -0.98 -6.55
CA LEU A 77 25.06 -1.09 -7.87
C LEU A 77 24.60 0.01 -8.84
N ILE A 78 23.39 0.53 -8.65
CA ILE A 78 22.86 1.60 -9.51
C ILE A 78 23.69 2.87 -9.27
N PRO A 79 24.37 3.43 -10.30
CA PRO A 79 25.07 4.69 -10.16
C PRO A 79 24.03 5.77 -9.87
N ARG A 80 24.07 6.29 -8.64
CA ARG A 80 23.21 7.38 -8.23
C ARG A 80 23.80 8.67 -8.78
N ASP A 81 22.97 9.54 -9.34
CA ASP A 81 23.34 10.93 -9.56
C ASP A 81 23.74 11.49 -8.18
N SER A 82 25.06 11.62 -7.93
CA SER A 82 25.60 12.00 -6.62
C SER A 82 24.98 13.30 -6.11
N GLU A 83 24.55 14.16 -7.04
CA GLU A 83 23.53 15.17 -6.80
C GLU A 83 22.57 15.28 -7.99
N VAL A 84 21.31 14.85 -7.80
CA VAL A 84 20.23 15.20 -8.74
C VAL A 84 20.11 16.73 -8.74
N ALA A 85 20.50 17.35 -9.84
CA ALA A 85 20.54 18.81 -10.01
C ALA A 85 19.24 19.51 -9.54
N ALA A 86 18.09 18.90 -9.81
CA ALA A 86 16.76 19.41 -9.45
C ALA A 86 16.52 19.52 -7.93
N LEU A 87 17.32 18.83 -7.11
CA LEU A 87 17.25 18.85 -5.65
C LEU A 87 18.19 19.90 -5.02
N ASN A 88 18.91 20.69 -5.84
CA ASN A 88 19.78 21.75 -5.34
C ASN A 88 18.99 23.07 -5.18
N PRO A 89 18.79 23.58 -3.95
CA PRO A 89 18.01 24.80 -3.70
C PRO A 89 18.61 26.05 -4.38
N SER A 90 19.93 26.09 -4.58
CA SER A 90 20.61 27.22 -5.23
C SER A 90 20.13 27.47 -6.67
N ARG A 91 19.64 26.42 -7.37
CA ARG A 91 19.06 26.56 -8.72
C ARG A 91 17.77 27.37 -8.76
N TYR A 92 17.12 27.51 -7.60
CA TYR A 92 15.88 28.27 -7.43
C TYR A 92 16.14 29.65 -6.81
N GLY A 93 17.41 30.05 -6.65
CA GLY A 93 17.77 31.31 -5.98
C GLY A 93 17.76 31.23 -4.45
N LEU A 94 17.64 30.03 -3.88
CA LEU A 94 17.64 29.78 -2.44
C LEU A 94 19.06 29.38 -2.02
N LYS A 95 19.86 30.36 -1.56
CA LYS A 95 21.28 30.17 -1.22
C LYS A 95 21.57 30.27 0.27
N ASP A 96 20.76 31.04 0.99
CA ASP A 96 20.93 31.26 2.42
C ASP A 96 20.17 30.17 3.20
N GLY A 97 20.93 29.28 3.84
CA GLY A 97 20.42 28.16 4.63
C GLY A 97 19.64 28.60 5.87
N ASP A 98 20.04 29.72 6.48
CA ASP A 98 19.47 30.25 7.73
C ASP A 98 18.24 31.13 7.49
N LYS A 99 18.05 31.61 6.25
CA LYS A 99 16.88 32.38 5.88
C LYS A 99 15.61 31.59 6.17
N ARG A 100 14.71 32.22 6.92
CA ARG A 100 13.44 31.62 7.33
C ARG A 100 12.34 31.93 6.32
N TYR A 101 11.50 30.93 6.09
CA TYR A 101 10.36 30.99 5.19
C TYR A 101 9.11 30.52 5.93
N ASN A 102 7.98 31.17 5.65
CA ASN A 102 6.69 30.66 6.06
C ASN A 102 6.37 29.42 5.21
N VAL A 103 6.25 28.25 5.85
CA VAL A 103 6.01 26.98 5.17
C VAL A 103 4.52 26.68 4.92
N ASN A 104 3.62 27.48 5.51
CA ASN A 104 2.18 27.26 5.44
C ASN A 104 1.69 27.27 3.97
N GLY A 105 1.07 26.16 3.55
CA GLY A 105 0.60 26.00 2.17
C GLY A 105 1.68 25.63 1.16
N ILE A 106 2.94 25.46 1.57
CA ILE A 106 4.05 25.02 0.71
C ILE A 106 4.51 23.61 1.09
N VAL A 107 4.79 23.39 2.38
CA VAL A 107 5.19 22.10 2.97
C VAL A 107 4.14 21.66 4.00
N TRP A 108 3.87 20.35 4.11
CA TRP A 108 2.91 19.82 5.08
C TRP A 108 3.61 19.31 6.34
N THR A 109 3.33 19.94 7.49
CA THR A 109 4.02 19.64 8.76
C THR A 109 3.14 18.90 9.79
N ASN A 110 1.83 18.81 9.55
CA ASN A 110 0.86 18.26 10.51
C ASN A 110 -0.05 17.19 9.87
N PRO A 111 -0.25 16.02 10.51
CA PRO A 111 -1.05 14.93 9.95
C PRO A 111 -2.55 15.25 9.82
N LYS A 112 -3.08 16.22 10.57
CA LYS A 112 -4.51 16.57 10.49
C LYS A 112 -4.84 17.33 9.19
N VAL A 113 -5.85 16.84 8.47
CA VAL A 113 -6.39 17.42 7.22
C VAL A 113 -7.44 18.52 7.50
N GLU A 114 -7.80 18.76 8.77
CA GLU A 114 -8.96 19.60 9.12
C GLU A 114 -8.90 21.02 8.54
N ALA A 115 -10.03 21.46 7.99
CA ALA A 115 -10.29 22.78 7.40
C ALA A 115 -10.17 23.96 8.40
N GLN A 116 -9.80 23.68 9.64
CA GLN A 116 -9.47 24.64 10.68
C GLN A 116 -7.97 24.56 10.96
N ARG A 117 -7.16 24.91 9.95
CA ARG A 117 -5.82 25.41 10.27
C ARG A 117 -6.05 26.65 11.12
N ASN A 118 -5.57 26.62 12.36
CA ASN A 118 -5.16 27.86 12.99
C ASN A 118 -4.18 28.51 12.01
N ASP A 119 -4.38 29.78 11.68
CA ASP A 119 -3.50 30.62 10.86
C ASP A 119 -2.14 30.87 11.54
N THR A 120 -1.64 29.89 12.31
CA THR A 120 -0.32 29.94 12.91
C THR A 120 0.70 29.74 11.81
N GLU A 121 1.29 30.84 11.38
CA GLU A 121 2.46 30.85 10.54
C GLU A 121 3.55 29.99 11.18
N GLU A 122 3.99 28.98 10.44
CA GLU A 122 5.12 28.17 10.82
C GLU A 122 6.31 28.59 9.97
N TRP A 123 7.42 28.92 10.62
CA TRP A 123 8.59 29.50 9.99
C TRP A 123 9.79 28.58 10.13
N TRP A 124 10.28 28.03 9.03
CA TRP A 124 11.44 27.14 9.01
C TRP A 124 12.58 27.76 8.21
N SER A 125 13.81 27.48 8.61
CA SER A 125 15.01 27.76 7.82
C SER A 125 15.03 26.91 6.53
N LEU A 126 15.73 27.38 5.50
CA LEU A 126 15.90 26.63 4.25
C LEU A 126 16.54 25.24 4.51
N ASP A 127 17.45 25.16 5.48
CA ASP A 127 18.10 23.92 5.88
C ASP A 127 17.13 22.94 6.55
N GLU A 128 16.24 23.41 7.41
CA GLU A 128 15.18 22.59 8.00
C GLU A 128 14.23 22.05 6.92
N ILE A 129 13.80 22.90 5.99
CA ILE A 129 12.93 22.51 4.86
C ILE A 129 13.62 21.46 3.99
N THR A 130 14.88 21.71 3.61
CA THR A 130 15.65 20.80 2.75
C THR A 130 15.88 19.45 3.43
N ARG A 131 16.21 19.45 4.73
CA ARG A 131 16.40 18.22 5.51
C ARG A 131 15.10 17.42 5.57
N HIS A 132 14.00 18.06 5.92
CA HIS A 132 12.69 17.41 6.00
C HIS A 132 12.28 16.79 4.66
N LEU A 133 12.35 17.54 3.56
CA LEU A 133 12.00 17.02 2.24
C LEU A 133 12.91 15.87 1.80
N ARG A 134 14.21 15.91 2.15
CA ARG A 134 15.13 14.80 1.87
C ARG A 134 14.82 13.55 2.71
N GLU A 135 14.44 13.71 3.97
CA GLU A 135 14.01 12.59 4.81
C GLU A 135 12.76 11.91 4.25
N VAL A 136 11.81 12.68 3.70
CA VAL A 136 10.59 12.18 3.07
C VAL A 136 10.89 11.49 1.73
N TYR A 137 11.55 12.20 0.80
CA TYR A 137 11.59 11.81 -0.62
C TYR A 137 12.88 11.13 -1.07
N VAL A 138 13.94 11.18 -0.25
CA VAL A 138 15.29 10.67 -0.57
C VAL A 138 15.72 9.60 0.46
N GLY A 139 14.74 8.83 0.94
CA GLY A 139 14.92 7.78 1.93
C GLY A 139 15.22 6.41 1.31
N LYS A 140 14.77 5.35 2.00
CA LYS A 140 14.78 3.96 1.53
C LYS A 140 13.52 3.58 0.73
N ILE A 141 12.61 4.53 0.59
CA ILE A 141 11.37 4.41 -0.19
C ILE A 141 11.37 5.58 -1.17
N ALA A 142 11.04 5.28 -2.43
CA ALA A 142 10.92 6.25 -3.50
C ALA A 142 9.45 6.42 -3.88
N TYR A 143 9.02 7.65 -4.13
CA TYR A 143 7.64 7.98 -4.46
C TYR A 143 7.54 8.65 -5.82
N GLU A 144 6.66 8.13 -6.67
CA GLU A 144 6.29 8.73 -7.94
C GLU A 144 4.77 8.91 -7.98
N TYR A 145 4.31 10.15 -7.84
CA TYR A 145 2.88 10.46 -7.84
C TYR A 145 2.54 11.76 -8.57
N MET A 146 3.55 12.61 -8.85
CA MET A 146 3.36 13.89 -9.52
C MET A 146 2.85 13.76 -10.96
N HIS A 147 2.98 12.58 -11.57
CA HIS A 147 2.42 12.26 -12.89
C HIS A 147 0.89 12.06 -12.87
N SER A 148 0.26 11.85 -11.70
CA SER A 148 -1.20 11.73 -11.61
C SER A 148 -1.86 13.02 -12.11
N GLN A 149 -2.91 12.90 -12.92
CA GLN A 149 -3.67 14.04 -13.45
C GLN A 149 -4.52 14.71 -12.35
N SER A 150 -4.92 13.95 -11.33
CA SER A 150 -5.79 14.42 -10.25
C SER A 150 -5.03 15.31 -9.26
N LYS A 151 -5.41 16.59 -9.18
CA LYS A 151 -4.88 17.51 -8.16
C LYS A 151 -5.11 16.97 -6.75
N THR A 152 -6.29 16.41 -6.50
CA THR A 152 -6.67 15.80 -5.22
C THR A 152 -5.67 14.72 -4.80
N GLU A 153 -5.31 13.80 -5.71
CA GLU A 153 -4.36 12.72 -5.40
C GLU A 153 -2.97 13.28 -5.11
N ARG A 154 -2.49 14.23 -5.92
CA ARG A 154 -1.17 14.86 -5.69
C ARG A 154 -1.10 15.58 -4.35
N LEU A 155 -2.16 16.30 -3.97
CA LEU A 155 -2.24 16.95 -2.66
C LEU A 155 -2.32 15.95 -1.52
N TRP A 156 -3.13 14.90 -1.67
CA TRP A 156 -3.26 13.84 -0.68
C TRP A 156 -1.94 13.12 -0.43
N PHE A 157 -1.20 12.76 -1.49
CA PHE A 157 0.13 12.16 -1.35
C PHE A 157 1.12 13.10 -0.68
N SER A 158 1.21 14.36 -1.14
CA SER A 158 2.14 15.33 -0.54
C SER A 158 1.84 15.56 0.94
N HIS A 159 0.55 15.69 1.30
CA HIS A 159 0.11 15.81 2.68
C HIS A 159 0.49 14.57 3.48
N LEU A 160 0.10 13.38 3.04
CA LEU A 160 0.35 12.12 3.74
C LEU A 160 1.84 11.90 4.01
N LEU A 161 2.69 12.13 3.01
CA LEU A 161 4.11 11.82 3.08
C LEU A 161 4.88 12.82 3.95
N GLU A 162 4.66 14.11 3.77
CA GLU A 162 5.38 15.16 4.51
C GLU A 162 4.89 15.26 5.97
N SER A 163 3.60 15.06 6.20
CA SER A 163 3.03 15.15 7.55
C SER A 163 3.31 13.94 8.45
N ASN A 164 3.68 12.80 7.87
CA ASN A 164 3.88 11.54 8.59
C ASN A 164 5.37 11.14 8.68
N THR A 165 6.24 12.12 8.90
CA THR A 165 7.71 11.94 8.83
C THR A 165 8.33 11.18 9.99
N LYS A 166 7.61 10.96 11.09
CA LYS A 166 8.14 10.17 12.21
C LYS A 166 7.83 8.70 11.98
N PRO A 167 8.85 7.81 11.91
CA PRO A 167 8.60 6.38 11.90
C PRO A 167 7.76 6.03 13.12
N GLN A 168 6.54 5.56 12.91
CA GLN A 168 5.75 5.04 14.00
C GLN A 168 6.55 3.90 14.63
N ALA A 169 6.76 3.94 15.94
CA ALA A 169 7.54 2.92 16.61
C ALA A 169 6.91 1.55 16.34
N VAL A 170 7.62 0.72 15.58
CA VAL A 170 7.15 -0.64 15.25
C VAL A 170 7.13 -1.45 16.53
N ASP A 171 5.96 -1.95 16.91
CA ASP A 171 5.78 -2.75 18.10
C ASP A 171 6.69 -4.00 18.09
N LYS A 172 7.10 -4.45 19.29
CA LYS A 172 7.99 -5.59 19.46
C LYS A 172 7.37 -6.88 18.90
N LEU A 173 6.06 -7.07 18.99
CA LEU A 173 5.38 -8.23 18.42
C LEU A 173 5.40 -8.17 16.90
N LEU A 174 5.16 -7.01 16.32
CA LEU A 174 5.24 -6.82 14.87
C LEU A 174 6.66 -7.09 14.34
N LYS A 175 7.71 -6.60 15.03
CA LYS A 175 9.10 -6.92 14.68
C LYS A 175 9.38 -8.42 14.72
N LYS A 176 8.88 -9.14 15.73
CA LYS A 176 9.01 -10.60 15.83
C LYS A 176 8.27 -11.32 14.70
N ARG A 177 7.07 -10.86 14.32
CA ARG A 177 6.30 -11.42 13.21
C ARG A 177 7.04 -11.25 11.88
N ILE A 178 7.53 -10.05 11.59
CA ILE A 178 8.35 -9.76 10.39
C ILE A 178 9.57 -10.67 10.36
N HIS A 179 10.34 -10.75 11.46
CA HIS A 179 11.52 -11.62 11.52
C HIS A 179 11.17 -13.10 11.31
N GLY A 180 10.07 -13.58 11.90
CA GLY A 180 9.62 -14.95 11.75
C GLY A 180 9.27 -15.31 10.30
N LEU A 181 8.63 -14.40 9.56
CA LEU A 181 8.32 -14.57 8.13
C LEU A 181 9.60 -14.65 7.29
N LEU A 182 10.55 -13.73 7.52
CA LEU A 182 11.83 -13.71 6.83
C LEU A 182 12.62 -15.02 7.08
N ALA A 183 12.77 -15.40 8.35
CA ALA A 183 13.53 -16.57 8.76
C ALA A 183 12.93 -17.88 8.23
N ARG A 184 11.60 -18.02 8.28
CA ARG A 184 10.93 -19.21 7.71
C ARG A 184 11.12 -19.30 6.20
N SER A 185 11.05 -18.18 5.49
CA SER A 185 11.29 -18.14 4.04
C SER A 185 12.69 -18.63 3.69
N GLU A 186 13.72 -18.09 4.35
CA GLU A 186 15.11 -18.45 4.13
C GLU A 186 15.38 -19.93 4.48
N VAL A 187 14.90 -20.40 5.63
CA VAL A 187 15.04 -21.80 6.06
C VAL A 187 14.34 -22.75 5.08
N PHE A 188 13.18 -22.35 4.56
CA PHE A 188 12.44 -23.16 3.59
C PHE A 188 13.20 -23.33 2.28
N ASP A 189 13.74 -22.25 1.71
CA ASP A 189 14.55 -22.35 0.48
C ASP A 189 15.83 -23.17 0.68
N ASN A 190 16.52 -22.96 1.82
CA ASN A 190 17.68 -23.76 2.20
C ASN A 190 17.33 -25.25 2.34
N PHE A 191 16.18 -25.57 2.95
CA PHE A 191 15.70 -26.94 3.06
C PHE A 191 15.44 -27.57 1.69
N LEU A 192 14.76 -26.85 0.78
CA LEU A 192 14.50 -27.35 -0.57
C LEU A 192 15.80 -27.57 -1.36
N GLN A 193 16.77 -26.66 -1.25
CA GLN A 193 18.08 -26.81 -1.87
C GLN A 193 18.81 -28.08 -1.38
N LEU A 194 18.75 -28.37 -0.07
CA LEU A 194 19.41 -29.54 0.51
C LEU A 194 18.71 -30.86 0.18
N LYS A 195 17.38 -30.91 0.22
CA LYS A 195 16.61 -32.16 0.03
C LYS A 195 16.26 -32.45 -1.42
N PHE A 196 16.17 -31.43 -2.26
CA PHE A 196 15.80 -31.54 -3.66
C PHE A 196 16.76 -30.71 -4.54
N PRO A 197 18.05 -31.06 -4.60
CA PRO A 197 19.08 -30.25 -5.26
C PRO A 197 18.83 -30.03 -6.76
N ASN A 198 18.12 -30.95 -7.41
CA ASN A 198 17.78 -30.88 -8.84
C ASN A 198 16.45 -30.17 -9.12
N LEU A 199 15.75 -29.71 -8.08
CA LEU A 199 14.45 -29.05 -8.21
C LEU A 199 14.62 -27.59 -8.61
N LYS A 200 14.02 -27.22 -9.74
CA LYS A 200 13.83 -25.81 -10.11
C LYS A 200 12.69 -25.22 -9.26
N ARG A 201 13.04 -24.59 -8.14
CA ARG A 201 12.07 -24.09 -7.14
C ARG A 201 11.65 -22.62 -7.29
N TYR A 202 12.42 -21.83 -8.06
CA TYR A 202 12.20 -20.38 -8.19
C TYR A 202 12.16 -19.64 -6.83
N ALA A 203 13.24 -19.81 -6.07
CA ALA A 203 13.41 -19.36 -4.69
C ALA A 203 13.09 -17.87 -4.47
N LEU A 204 12.77 -17.52 -3.23
CA LEU A 204 12.59 -16.13 -2.79
C LEU A 204 13.87 -15.53 -2.18
N GLU A 205 15.01 -16.19 -2.32
CA GLU A 205 16.31 -15.71 -1.80
C GLU A 205 16.62 -14.29 -2.31
N GLY A 206 16.85 -13.37 -1.36
CA GLY A 206 17.08 -11.94 -1.60
C GLY A 206 15.79 -11.11 -1.79
N GLY A 207 14.62 -11.74 -1.83
CA GLY A 207 13.30 -11.11 -1.97
C GLY A 207 12.34 -11.42 -0.82
N GLU A 208 12.84 -11.91 0.32
CA GLU A 208 12.05 -12.41 1.45
C GLU A 208 11.14 -11.34 2.04
N SER A 209 11.51 -10.05 1.90
CA SER A 209 10.69 -8.91 2.31
C SER A 209 9.31 -8.84 1.64
N MET A 210 9.09 -9.57 0.54
CA MET A 210 7.76 -9.72 -0.05
C MET A 210 6.76 -10.32 0.95
N LEU A 211 7.15 -11.32 1.74
CA LEU A 211 6.22 -11.98 2.66
C LEU A 211 5.69 -11.05 3.77
N PRO A 212 6.52 -10.32 4.54
CA PRO A 212 6.01 -9.34 5.51
C PRO A 212 5.29 -8.16 4.85
N ALA A 213 5.61 -7.80 3.61
CA ALA A 213 4.86 -6.78 2.87
C ALA A 213 3.43 -7.25 2.55
N LEU A 214 3.27 -8.48 2.04
CA LEU A 214 1.95 -9.09 1.80
C LEU A 214 1.16 -9.28 3.10
N ASP A 215 1.83 -9.74 4.16
CA ASP A 215 1.22 -9.88 5.49
C ASP A 215 0.67 -8.55 6.03
N SER A 216 1.46 -7.48 5.92
CA SER A 216 1.04 -6.14 6.34
C SER A 216 -0.12 -5.62 5.49
N LEU A 217 -0.08 -5.86 4.18
CA LEU A 217 -1.17 -5.52 3.27
C LEU A 217 -2.47 -6.27 3.62
N PHE A 218 -2.38 -7.55 3.95
CA PHE A 218 -3.52 -8.35 4.37
C PHE A 218 -4.09 -7.88 5.71
N ALA A 219 -3.23 -7.55 6.68
CA ALA A 219 -3.65 -6.97 7.96
C ALA A 219 -4.39 -5.63 7.76
N SER A 220 -3.82 -4.72 6.96
CA SER A 220 -4.47 -3.43 6.64
C SER A 220 -5.78 -3.61 5.90
N ALA A 221 -5.86 -4.54 4.94
CA ALA A 221 -7.09 -4.83 4.22
C ALA A 221 -8.18 -5.39 5.16
N ALA A 222 -7.82 -6.33 6.04
CA ALA A 222 -8.74 -6.91 7.00
C ALA A 222 -9.29 -5.87 7.99
N GLN A 223 -8.43 -4.97 8.49
CA GLN A 223 -8.83 -3.83 9.33
C GLN A 223 -9.68 -2.82 8.56
N GLY A 224 -9.44 -2.65 7.26
CA GLY A 224 -10.27 -1.88 6.32
C GLY A 224 -11.57 -2.59 5.90
N PHE A 225 -11.98 -3.64 6.61
CA PHE A 225 -13.19 -4.44 6.37
C PHE A 225 -13.22 -5.21 5.05
N VAL A 226 -12.10 -5.35 4.35
CA VAL A 226 -12.01 -6.16 3.13
C VAL A 226 -12.24 -7.62 3.50
N SER A 227 -13.20 -8.26 2.84
CA SER A 227 -13.57 -9.65 3.14
C SER A 227 -12.82 -10.68 2.29
N HIS A 228 -12.36 -10.30 1.10
CA HIS A 228 -11.71 -11.19 0.15
C HIS A 228 -10.53 -10.52 -0.55
N ILE A 229 -9.44 -11.25 -0.68
CA ILE A 229 -8.28 -10.91 -1.50
C ILE A 229 -8.08 -12.00 -2.53
N ILE A 230 -7.99 -11.58 -3.79
CA ILE A 230 -7.63 -12.46 -4.91
C ILE A 230 -6.19 -12.14 -5.31
N VAL A 231 -5.33 -13.16 -5.29
CA VAL A 231 -3.90 -13.01 -5.59
C VAL A 231 -3.60 -13.65 -6.95
N GLY A 232 -3.00 -12.87 -7.84
CA GLY A 232 -2.28 -13.35 -9.02
C GLY A 232 -0.78 -13.23 -8.76
N MET A 233 -0.03 -14.31 -8.91
CA MET A 233 1.40 -14.36 -8.60
C MET A 233 2.14 -15.27 -9.60
N PRO A 234 3.35 -14.89 -10.06
CA PRO A 234 4.19 -15.76 -10.88
C PRO A 234 4.86 -16.85 -10.03
N HIS A 235 5.96 -17.43 -10.51
CA HIS A 235 6.69 -18.51 -9.84
C HIS A 235 7.61 -18.04 -8.70
N ARG A 236 8.15 -16.82 -8.77
CA ARG A 236 9.18 -16.30 -7.83
C ARG A 236 8.67 -16.24 -6.39
N GLY A 237 9.21 -17.09 -5.53
CA GLY A 237 8.82 -17.20 -4.12
C GLY A 237 7.39 -17.69 -3.87
N ARG A 238 6.75 -18.28 -4.89
CA ARG A 238 5.38 -18.79 -4.77
C ARG A 238 5.30 -19.88 -3.72
N LEU A 239 6.27 -20.80 -3.70
CA LEU A 239 6.28 -21.90 -2.74
C LEU A 239 6.42 -21.38 -1.31
N ASN A 240 7.31 -20.40 -1.07
CA ASN A 240 7.46 -19.74 0.23
C ASN A 240 6.14 -19.14 0.70
N PHE A 241 5.46 -18.38 -0.17
CA PHE A 241 4.17 -17.77 0.14
C PHE A 241 3.07 -18.81 0.40
N LEU A 242 3.04 -19.87 -0.42
CA LEU A 242 2.07 -20.94 -0.40
C LEU A 242 2.16 -21.77 0.89
N THR A 243 3.38 -22.16 1.30
CA THR A 243 3.59 -23.05 2.46
C THR A 243 3.76 -22.33 3.79
N ASP A 244 3.93 -21.01 3.83
CA ASP A 244 4.10 -20.31 5.10
C ASP A 244 2.83 -20.49 5.98
N PRO A 245 2.99 -20.94 7.24
CA PRO A 245 1.86 -21.26 8.12
C PRO A 245 1.09 -20.02 8.61
N GLN A 246 1.63 -18.81 8.41
CA GLN A 246 0.95 -17.56 8.75
C GLN A 246 0.31 -16.90 7.51
N LEU A 247 0.56 -17.44 6.31
CA LEU A 247 0.04 -16.94 5.04
C LEU A 247 -0.90 -17.98 4.43
N LEU A 248 -0.51 -18.70 3.37
CA LEU A 248 -1.45 -19.55 2.63
C LEU A 248 -1.59 -20.99 3.14
N GLN A 249 -0.84 -21.38 4.18
CA GLN A 249 -1.03 -22.63 4.94
C GLN A 249 -1.14 -23.90 4.08
N TYR A 250 -0.52 -23.92 2.91
CA TYR A 250 -0.57 -25.10 2.05
C TYR A 250 0.25 -26.22 2.67
N PRO A 251 -0.30 -27.45 2.79
CA PRO A 251 0.38 -28.54 3.46
C PRO A 251 1.73 -28.86 2.81
N SER A 252 2.82 -28.78 3.57
CA SER A 252 4.15 -29.10 3.06
C SER A 252 4.25 -30.56 2.59
N THR A 253 3.48 -31.47 3.21
CA THR A 253 3.39 -32.88 2.78
C THR A 253 2.83 -33.02 1.37
N ALA A 254 1.79 -32.25 1.03
CA ALA A 254 1.22 -32.23 -0.32
C ALA A 254 2.23 -31.65 -1.33
N LEU A 255 2.96 -30.60 -0.95
CA LEU A 255 4.02 -30.05 -1.79
C LEU A 255 5.12 -31.09 -2.05
N PHE A 256 5.60 -31.79 -1.01
CA PHE A 256 6.65 -32.79 -1.15
C PHE A 256 6.19 -34.01 -1.96
N HIS A 257 4.91 -34.40 -1.84
CA HIS A 257 4.31 -35.42 -2.70
C HIS A 257 4.40 -35.02 -4.19
N LYS A 258 3.99 -33.79 -4.50
CA LYS A 258 4.06 -33.25 -5.87
C LYS A 258 5.48 -33.11 -6.38
N ILE A 259 6.43 -32.68 -5.55
CA ILE A 259 7.86 -32.60 -5.91
C ILE A 259 8.42 -33.98 -6.29
N ARG A 260 7.93 -35.06 -5.67
CA ARG A 260 8.31 -36.44 -6.00
C ARG A 260 7.58 -37.03 -7.21
N GLY A 261 6.77 -36.24 -7.90
CA GLY A 261 6.00 -36.66 -9.08
C GLY A 261 4.62 -37.23 -8.76
N GLY A 262 4.18 -37.17 -7.51
CA GLY A 262 2.82 -37.57 -7.12
C GLY A 262 1.76 -36.59 -7.61
N ALA A 263 0.52 -37.06 -7.76
CA ALA A 263 -0.61 -36.22 -8.10
C ALA A 263 -0.96 -35.24 -6.97
N GLU A 264 -1.44 -34.04 -7.32
CA GLU A 264 -1.97 -33.05 -6.39
C GLU A 264 -3.46 -33.26 -6.08
N TYR A 265 -4.14 -34.07 -6.89
CA TYR A 265 -5.54 -34.44 -6.75
C TYR A 265 -5.67 -35.95 -6.50
N PRO A 266 -6.75 -36.40 -5.84
CA PRO A 266 -7.09 -37.82 -5.78
C PRO A 266 -7.16 -38.43 -7.18
N GLU A 267 -6.57 -39.62 -7.37
CA GLU A 267 -6.45 -40.29 -8.67
C GLU A 267 -7.83 -40.57 -9.31
N GLU A 268 -8.86 -40.74 -8.48
CA GLU A 268 -10.23 -41.01 -8.88
C GLU A 268 -10.86 -39.85 -9.67
N LEU A 269 -10.32 -38.63 -9.56
CA LEU A 269 -10.83 -37.46 -10.28
C LEU A 269 -10.36 -37.42 -11.75
N ASN A 270 -9.39 -38.24 -12.15
CA ASN A 270 -8.82 -38.29 -13.51
C ASN A 270 -8.47 -36.90 -14.08
N VAL A 271 -7.84 -36.06 -13.25
CA VAL A 271 -7.44 -34.69 -13.62
C VAL A 271 -5.97 -34.70 -14.04
N GLU A 272 -5.69 -34.13 -15.21
CA GLU A 272 -4.32 -33.80 -15.61
C GLU A 272 -3.83 -32.65 -14.71
N GLY A 273 -2.87 -32.96 -13.84
CA GLY A 273 -2.25 -31.99 -12.95
C GLY A 273 -1.33 -30.99 -13.67
N ASP A 274 -0.73 -30.08 -12.90
CA ASP A 274 0.17 -29.04 -13.41
C ASP A 274 1.50 -29.04 -12.64
N VAL A 275 2.45 -28.17 -12.98
CA VAL A 275 3.76 -28.06 -12.29
C VAL A 275 3.63 -27.36 -10.93
N ILE A 276 4.62 -27.58 -10.05
CA ILE A 276 4.64 -27.03 -8.67
C ILE A 276 4.49 -25.51 -8.61
N SER A 277 4.96 -24.79 -9.63
CA SER A 277 4.88 -23.33 -9.70
C SER A 277 3.49 -22.80 -10.00
N HIS A 278 2.51 -23.67 -10.28
CA HIS A 278 1.12 -23.29 -10.57
C HIS A 278 0.16 -23.71 -9.44
N LEU A 279 0.67 -24.36 -8.38
CA LEU A 279 -0.13 -24.78 -7.21
C LEU A 279 -0.87 -23.60 -6.58
N VAL A 280 -2.03 -23.89 -6.00
CA VAL A 280 -2.96 -22.88 -5.47
C VAL A 280 -3.30 -23.16 -4.02
N SER A 281 -3.78 -22.14 -3.33
CA SER A 281 -4.38 -22.28 -2.01
C SER A 281 -5.49 -21.23 -1.83
N SER A 282 -6.49 -21.58 -1.03
CA SER A 282 -7.53 -20.65 -0.61
C SER A 282 -7.80 -20.85 0.88
N VAL A 283 -7.52 -19.82 1.68
CA VAL A 283 -7.55 -19.89 3.14
C VAL A 283 -8.33 -18.74 3.75
N ARG A 284 -8.65 -18.87 5.03
CA ARG A 284 -9.17 -17.80 5.87
C ARG A 284 -8.10 -17.43 6.88
N LEU A 285 -7.75 -16.14 6.93
CA LEU A 285 -6.74 -15.60 7.81
C LEU A 285 -7.38 -14.67 8.84
N GLU A 286 -6.92 -14.80 10.08
CA GLU A 286 -7.35 -13.94 11.17
C GLU A 286 -6.29 -12.88 11.44
N TYR A 287 -6.73 -11.64 11.53
CA TYR A 287 -5.89 -10.49 11.85
C TYR A 287 -6.51 -9.72 13.01
N GLU A 288 -5.67 -9.23 13.92
CA GLU A 288 -6.11 -8.43 15.05
C GLU A 288 -6.81 -7.14 14.58
N GLY A 289 -7.96 -6.85 15.18
CA GLY A 289 -8.82 -5.71 14.83
C GLY A 289 -9.72 -5.92 13.60
N ALA A 290 -9.62 -7.05 12.90
CA ALA A 290 -10.54 -7.40 11.83
C ALA A 290 -11.89 -7.88 12.41
N LYS A 291 -13.00 -7.51 11.76
CA LYS A 291 -14.35 -7.98 12.16
C LYS A 291 -14.61 -9.44 11.77
N GLU A 292 -14.03 -9.87 10.65
CA GLU A 292 -14.27 -11.17 10.04
C GLU A 292 -12.96 -11.74 9.50
N PRO A 293 -12.79 -13.07 9.42
CA PRO A 293 -11.63 -13.68 8.79
C PRO A 293 -11.50 -13.28 7.31
N LEU A 294 -10.32 -12.84 6.93
CA LEU A 294 -9.96 -12.45 5.57
C LEU A 294 -9.80 -13.68 4.69
N LYS A 295 -10.59 -13.79 3.60
CA LYS A 295 -10.44 -14.88 2.62
C LYS A 295 -9.39 -14.54 1.58
N VAL A 296 -8.29 -15.28 1.54
CA VAL A 296 -7.22 -15.09 0.55
C VAL A 296 -7.23 -16.27 -0.42
N SER A 297 -7.32 -15.99 -1.72
CA SER A 297 -7.31 -17.02 -2.78
C SER A 297 -6.22 -16.73 -3.80
N LEU A 298 -5.23 -17.63 -3.88
CA LEU A 298 -4.21 -17.61 -4.93
C LEU A 298 -4.74 -18.32 -6.18
N LEU A 299 -4.66 -17.67 -7.33
CA LEU A 299 -5.15 -18.24 -8.59
C LEU A 299 -4.14 -19.17 -9.26
N PRO A 300 -4.63 -20.20 -9.99
CA PRO A 300 -3.79 -20.95 -10.89
C PRO A 300 -3.41 -20.04 -12.07
N ASN A 301 -2.23 -20.29 -12.64
CA ASN A 301 -1.72 -19.55 -13.78
C ASN A 301 -0.86 -20.46 -14.65
N PRO A 302 -0.86 -20.30 -15.98
CA PRO A 302 0.13 -20.95 -16.82
C PRO A 302 1.52 -20.30 -16.61
N SER A 303 2.53 -20.86 -17.26
CA SER A 303 3.89 -20.27 -17.27
C SER A 303 3.99 -18.97 -18.09
N HIS A 304 2.95 -18.62 -18.86
CA HIS A 304 2.85 -17.35 -19.58
C HIS A 304 2.69 -16.21 -18.58
N LEU A 305 3.77 -15.47 -18.35
CA LEU A 305 3.83 -14.39 -17.37
C LEU A 305 2.74 -13.34 -17.65
N GLU A 306 2.22 -12.73 -16.58
CA GLU A 306 1.18 -11.69 -16.59
C GLU A 306 -0.21 -12.10 -17.12
N ALA A 307 -0.36 -13.26 -17.78
CA ALA A 307 -1.64 -13.73 -18.31
C ALA A 307 -2.72 -13.88 -17.22
N VAL A 308 -2.32 -14.18 -15.98
CA VAL A 308 -3.23 -14.33 -14.84
C VAL A 308 -3.86 -13.00 -14.38
N ASN A 309 -3.28 -11.84 -14.71
CA ASN A 309 -3.73 -10.57 -14.15
C ASN A 309 -5.17 -10.24 -14.51
N THR A 310 -5.54 -10.36 -15.78
CA THR A 310 -6.91 -10.07 -16.25
C THR A 310 -7.91 -11.10 -15.73
N ILE A 311 -7.49 -12.36 -15.61
CA ILE A 311 -8.29 -13.43 -15.00
C ILE A 311 -8.56 -13.14 -13.52
N ALA A 312 -7.55 -12.67 -12.79
CA ALA A 312 -7.68 -12.31 -11.39
C ALA A 312 -8.57 -11.08 -11.18
N LEU A 313 -8.45 -10.06 -12.03
CA LEU A 313 -9.37 -8.91 -12.07
C LEU A 313 -10.81 -9.36 -12.35
N GLY A 314 -11.01 -10.23 -13.34
CA GLY A 314 -12.33 -10.79 -13.68
C GLY A 314 -12.96 -11.54 -12.50
N LYS A 315 -12.19 -12.40 -11.83
CA LYS A 315 -12.65 -13.12 -10.63
C LYS A 315 -12.96 -12.17 -9.47
N THR A 316 -12.14 -11.15 -9.27
CA THR A 316 -12.36 -10.11 -8.25
C THR A 316 -13.66 -9.37 -8.51
N ARG A 317 -13.89 -8.98 -9.77
CA ARG A 317 -15.12 -8.30 -10.20
C ARG A 317 -16.36 -9.18 -10.03
N ALA A 318 -16.28 -10.46 -10.41
CA ALA A 318 -17.36 -11.41 -10.19
C ALA A 318 -17.65 -11.60 -8.69
N LYS A 319 -16.60 -11.58 -7.84
CA LYS A 319 -16.75 -11.69 -6.39
C LYS A 319 -17.40 -10.43 -5.78
N GLN A 320 -17.00 -9.24 -6.22
CA GLN A 320 -17.65 -7.98 -5.85
C GLN A 320 -19.15 -8.04 -6.15
N TYR A 321 -19.51 -8.47 -7.36
CA TYR A 321 -20.91 -8.63 -7.75
C TYR A 321 -21.67 -9.62 -6.86
N SER A 322 -21.08 -10.79 -6.59
CA SER A 322 -21.69 -11.80 -5.72
C SER A 322 -21.90 -11.30 -4.29
N LEU A 323 -20.96 -10.55 -3.73
CA LEU A 323 -21.06 -10.07 -2.35
C LEU A 323 -22.09 -8.95 -2.19
N LEU A 324 -22.20 -8.07 -3.19
CA LEU A 324 -23.21 -7.01 -3.20
C LEU A 324 -24.65 -7.56 -3.23
N LYS A 325 -24.88 -8.73 -3.83
CA LYS A 325 -26.18 -9.41 -3.77
C LYS A 325 -26.55 -9.88 -2.36
N THR A 326 -25.56 -10.37 -1.62
CA THR A 326 -25.75 -10.97 -0.29
C THR A 326 -25.69 -9.95 0.85
N HIS A 327 -24.99 -8.83 0.64
CA HIS A 327 -24.78 -7.77 1.63
C HIS A 327 -24.94 -6.41 0.96
N PRO A 328 -26.18 -5.94 0.75
CA PRO A 328 -26.46 -4.71 0.00
C PRO A 328 -26.02 -3.42 0.71
N ASP A 329 -25.77 -3.46 2.03
CA ASP A 329 -25.45 -2.28 2.83
C ASP A 329 -23.98 -1.81 2.75
N ASP A 330 -23.20 -2.21 1.73
CA ASP A 330 -21.79 -1.80 1.50
C ASP A 330 -20.86 -2.08 2.71
N SER A 331 -21.33 -2.80 3.73
CA SER A 331 -20.68 -2.91 5.05
C SER A 331 -19.55 -3.95 5.10
N LEU A 332 -19.46 -4.78 4.06
CA LEU A 332 -18.31 -5.66 3.81
C LEU A 332 -17.46 -5.01 2.73
N GLY A 333 -16.24 -4.62 3.07
CA GLY A 333 -15.27 -4.02 2.16
C GLY A 333 -15.14 -4.84 0.87
N ALA A 334 -15.07 -4.12 -0.25
CA ALA A 334 -15.01 -4.70 -1.58
C ALA A 334 -13.79 -5.62 -1.72
N PRO A 335 -13.92 -6.78 -2.40
CA PRO A 335 -12.78 -7.59 -2.77
C PRO A 335 -11.69 -6.78 -3.46
N ILE A 336 -10.44 -7.02 -3.05
CA ILE A 336 -9.26 -6.38 -3.64
C ILE A 336 -8.48 -7.44 -4.43
N PHE A 337 -8.03 -7.04 -5.62
CA PHE A 337 -7.06 -7.79 -6.40
C PHE A 337 -5.65 -7.33 -6.03
N ILE A 338 -4.76 -8.29 -5.77
CA ILE A 338 -3.33 -8.03 -5.59
C ILE A 338 -2.56 -8.81 -6.66
N THR A 339 -1.74 -8.09 -7.42
CA THR A 339 -0.69 -8.68 -8.25
C THR A 339 0.63 -8.61 -7.48
N ALA A 340 1.24 -9.76 -7.21
CA ALA A 340 2.58 -9.82 -6.64
C ALA A 340 3.57 -9.95 -7.80
N ARG A 341 4.07 -8.81 -8.29
CA ARG A 341 5.13 -8.78 -9.31
C ARG A 341 6.48 -8.68 -8.62
N ASN A 342 7.26 -9.75 -8.69
CA ASN A 342 8.69 -9.70 -8.42
C ASN A 342 9.38 -9.91 -9.77
N TYR A 343 9.90 -8.82 -10.35
CA TYR A 343 10.81 -8.91 -11.50
C TYR A 343 12.21 -9.19 -11.00
#